data_AF-A0A2N9JGQ9-F1
#
_entry.id   AF-A0A2N9JGQ9-F1
#
_cell.length_a   1.000
_cell.length_b   1.000
_cell.length_c   1.000
_cell.angle_alpha   90.00
_cell.angle_beta   90.00
_cell.angle_gamma   90.00
#
_symmetry.space_group_name_H-M   'P 1'
#
loop_
_entity.id
_entity.type
_entity.pdbx_description
1 polymer ?
#
loop_
_entity_poly.entity_id
_entity_poly.type
_entity_poly.pdbx_seq_one_letter_code
_entity_poly.pdbx_strand_id
1 'polypeptide(L)'
;MTLTREDPRPLAPEVRSATLRAVALAVVSVAVYWVVTTYADDAVRFLRSLGLRQRDIQPWQLPAMAVLIAIPGWHVLSALLQLARVTGRYLTARRWERQLDDPARAADVPPLGSHLITGTRVSVTTAIGAMVGAVLLTLGSFGFAVGAAFNRLPFHASDDAIGYAWLLAVSGCWAIYRSSKGLAVARRAAKVERLSSSGPAEVALSAGARAAQVPTLHIEFAGPLRPAPGRGSVGRILYLRLFDNLAGTNRFVERWRRHGVVHYLRSADQVSADELKTWSGRVGDLSVFIDNDAELDEFLAASQPVEGPDGYPAGELLCHGSYWKRAVQRLLTEVDHVVLDLTGFTADHGGTAFEVRSAFDLVDVARLKLTASHSSDTRFLNAQLQHAWSQLAADSPNAGTGVRGVTVYVG
;
A
#
# COMPACT_ATOMS: atom_id res chain seq x y z
N MET A 1 0.49 1.49 10.22
CA MET A 1 1.51 1.65 9.15
C MET A 1 1.43 0.36 8.36
N THR A 2 1.03 0.42 7.09
CA THR A 2 0.84 -0.76 6.24
C THR A 2 2.18 -1.49 6.09
N LEU A 3 2.22 -2.77 6.45
CA LEU A 3 3.41 -3.60 6.26
C LEU A 3 3.50 -3.88 4.76
N THR A 4 4.59 -3.47 4.12
CA THR A 4 4.85 -3.77 2.70
C THR A 4 6.09 -4.65 2.61
N ARG A 5 6.08 -5.60 1.67
CA ARG A 5 7.32 -6.32 1.32
C ARG A 5 8.03 -5.61 0.17
N GLU A 6 9.33 -5.78 0.11
CA GLU A 6 10.15 -5.28 -0.98
C GLU A 6 10.32 -6.36 -2.05
N ASP A 7 10.47 -5.93 -3.31
CA ASP A 7 10.81 -6.85 -4.40
C ASP A 7 12.29 -7.26 -4.28
N PRO A 8 12.63 -8.56 -4.21
CA PRO A 8 14.03 -8.98 -4.18
C PRO A 8 14.76 -8.77 -5.51
N ARG A 9 14.06 -8.59 -6.64
CA ARG A 9 14.65 -8.37 -7.97
C ARG A 9 15.52 -7.10 -8.03
N PRO A 10 15.05 -5.90 -7.64
CA PRO A 10 15.88 -4.69 -7.60
C PRO A 10 16.94 -4.74 -6.49
N LEU A 11 16.71 -5.47 -5.40
CA LEU A 11 17.67 -5.57 -4.30
C LEU A 11 18.88 -6.45 -4.63
N ALA A 12 18.74 -7.45 -5.50
CA ALA A 12 19.84 -8.33 -5.90
C ALA A 12 21.06 -7.59 -6.48
N PRO A 13 20.93 -6.67 -7.46
CA PRO A 13 22.06 -5.87 -7.94
C PRO A 13 22.60 -4.89 -6.89
N GLU A 14 21.76 -4.37 -5.99
CA GLU A 14 22.20 -3.52 -4.88
C GLU A 14 23.08 -4.28 -3.87
N VAL A 15 22.73 -5.52 -3.54
CA VAL A 15 23.59 -6.39 -2.70
C VAL A 15 24.93 -6.58 -3.39
N ARG A 16 24.95 -6.91 -4.68
CA ARG A 16 26.19 -7.10 -5.44
C ARG A 16 27.07 -5.85 -5.45
N SER A 17 26.50 -4.68 -5.72
CA SER A 17 27.26 -3.43 -5.75
C SER A 17 27.78 -3.03 -4.37
N ALA A 18 26.97 -3.22 -3.32
CA ALA A 18 27.40 -3.02 -1.94
C ALA A 18 28.52 -3.98 -1.52
N THR A 19 28.47 -5.25 -1.95
CA THR A 19 29.54 -6.22 -1.71
C THR A 19 30.83 -5.80 -2.40
N LEU A 20 30.79 -5.46 -3.69
CA LEU A 20 31.96 -5.01 -4.43
C LEU A 20 32.58 -3.76 -3.80
N ARG A 21 31.76 -2.79 -3.39
CA ARG A 21 32.22 -1.58 -2.69
C ARG A 21 32.89 -1.90 -1.36
N ALA A 22 32.29 -2.75 -0.53
CA ALA A 22 32.85 -3.15 0.76
C ALA A 22 34.20 -3.87 0.58
N VAL A 23 34.29 -4.79 -0.39
CA VAL A 23 35.54 -5.50 -0.71
C VAL A 23 36.61 -4.52 -1.22
N ALA A 24 36.28 -3.65 -2.16
CA ALA A 24 37.23 -2.67 -2.69
C ALA A 24 37.77 -1.74 -1.60
N LEU A 25 36.90 -1.22 -0.72
CA LEU A 25 37.31 -0.36 0.39
C LEU A 25 38.14 -1.11 1.43
N ALA A 26 37.84 -2.39 1.68
CA ALA A 26 38.64 -3.22 2.57
C ALA A 26 40.05 -3.42 2.00
N VAL A 27 40.18 -3.72 0.71
CA VAL A 27 41.47 -3.86 0.02
C VAL A 27 42.27 -2.56 0.09
N VAL A 28 41.64 -1.42 -0.23
CA VAL A 28 42.30 -0.10 -0.14
C VAL A 28 42.72 0.20 1.29
N SER A 29 41.91 -0.12 2.29
CA SER A 29 42.23 0.16 3.69
C SER A 29 43.39 -0.70 4.20
N VAL A 30 43.46 -1.96 3.78
CA VAL A 30 44.62 -2.83 4.06
C VAL A 30 45.87 -2.29 3.38
N ALA A 31 45.76 -1.83 2.12
CA ALA A 31 46.88 -1.22 1.41
C ALA A 31 47.36 0.07 2.08
N VAL A 32 46.44 0.96 2.49
CA VAL A 32 46.79 2.20 3.22
C VAL A 32 47.41 1.87 4.57
N TYR A 33 46.85 0.93 5.33
CA TYR A 33 47.44 0.48 6.58
C TYR A 33 48.86 -0.03 6.37
N TRP A 34 49.08 -0.87 5.37
CA TRP A 34 50.39 -1.40 5.02
C TRP A 34 51.37 -0.29 4.62
N VAL A 35 50.97 0.64 3.73
CA VAL A 35 51.82 1.76 3.31
C VAL A 35 52.16 2.67 4.50
N VAL A 36 51.18 3.04 5.30
CA VAL A 36 51.37 3.95 6.45
C VAL A 36 52.28 3.31 7.49
N THR A 37 52.12 2.03 7.80
CA THR A 37 52.96 1.34 8.79
C THR A 37 54.35 1.00 8.29
N THR A 38 54.51 0.74 6.98
CA THR A 38 55.81 0.38 6.39
C THR A 38 56.68 1.61 6.11
N TYR A 39 56.10 2.70 5.60
CA TYR A 39 56.85 3.86 5.11
C TYR A 39 56.78 5.08 6.05
N ALA A 40 56.19 4.98 7.24
CA ALA A 40 56.12 6.09 8.19
C ALA A 40 57.50 6.69 8.52
N ASP A 41 58.50 5.85 8.75
CA ASP A 41 59.85 6.30 9.09
C ASP A 41 60.61 6.87 7.89
N ASP A 42 60.31 6.39 6.68
CA ASP A 42 60.83 6.97 5.43
C ASP A 42 60.25 8.37 5.18
N ALA A 43 58.95 8.57 5.45
CA ALA A 43 58.29 9.87 5.33
C ALA A 43 58.89 10.91 6.30
N VAL A 44 59.17 10.53 7.55
CA VAL A 44 59.83 11.40 8.53
C VAL A 44 61.27 11.74 8.09
N ARG A 45 61.99 10.78 7.50
CA ARG A 45 63.33 11.01 6.93
C ARG A 45 63.30 11.96 5.73
N PHE A 46 62.30 11.83 4.86
CA PHE A 46 62.11 12.73 3.73
C PHE A 46 61.80 14.17 4.18
N LEU A 47 60.87 14.34 5.14
CA LEU A 47 60.56 15.67 5.70
C LEU A 47 61.78 16.33 6.37
N ARG A 48 62.66 15.53 6.98
CA ARG A 48 63.95 16.01 7.49
C ARG A 48 64.86 16.53 6.39
N SER A 49 64.89 15.88 5.22
CA SER A 49 65.69 16.32 4.07
C SER A 49 65.25 17.68 3.52
N LEU A 50 64.01 18.08 3.80
CA LEU A 50 63.44 19.39 3.45
C LEU A 50 63.69 20.48 4.51
N GLY A 51 64.49 20.20 5.55
CA GLY A 51 64.90 21.18 6.55
C GLY A 51 63.98 21.31 7.77
N LEU A 52 62.95 20.47 7.91
CA LEU A 52 62.10 20.43 9.10
C LEU A 52 62.84 19.80 10.29
N ARG A 53 62.81 20.46 11.46
CA ARG A 53 63.49 19.96 12.67
C ARG A 53 62.71 18.79 13.29
N GLN A 54 63.43 17.77 13.73
CA GLN A 54 62.86 16.53 14.29
C GLN A 54 61.92 16.76 15.48
N ARG A 55 62.19 17.76 16.32
CA ARG A 55 61.35 18.13 17.47
C ARG A 55 59.96 18.61 17.07
N ASP A 56 59.81 19.14 15.86
CA ASP A 56 58.55 19.71 15.37
C ASP A 56 57.67 18.66 14.68
N ILE A 57 58.23 17.52 14.24
CA ILE A 57 57.52 16.49 13.44
C ILE A 57 57.15 15.26 14.28
N GLN A 58 58.05 14.82 15.17
CA GLN A 58 57.89 13.60 15.96
C GLN A 58 56.58 13.51 16.79
N PRO A 59 56.06 14.58 17.42
CA PRO A 59 54.78 14.50 18.13
C PRO A 59 53.56 14.31 17.21
N TRP A 60 53.67 14.65 15.92
CA TRP A 60 52.56 14.54 14.95
C TRP A 60 52.54 13.24 14.15
N GLN A 61 53.60 12.43 14.22
CA GLN A 61 53.72 11.17 13.48
C GLN A 61 52.58 10.19 13.82
N LEU A 62 52.36 9.91 15.11
CA LEU A 62 51.29 9.02 15.56
C LEU A 62 49.88 9.56 15.26
N PRO A 63 49.54 10.83 15.55
CA PRO A 63 48.26 11.42 15.14
C PRO A 63 48.00 11.35 13.63
N ALA A 64 49.01 11.65 12.81
CA ALA A 64 48.87 11.62 11.35
C ALA A 64 48.64 10.19 10.82
N MET A 65 49.40 9.21 11.31
CA MET A 65 49.18 7.80 10.98
C MET A 65 47.79 7.33 11.42
N ALA A 66 47.35 7.72 12.62
CA ALA A 66 46.03 7.38 13.14
C ALA A 66 44.91 7.93 12.26
N VAL A 67 45.01 9.19 11.79
CA VAL A 67 44.03 9.79 10.88
C VAL A 67 44.04 9.09 9.51
N LEU A 68 45.21 8.83 8.94
CA LEU A 68 45.35 8.17 7.63
C LEU A 68 44.81 6.74 7.63
N ILE A 69 44.88 6.03 8.76
CA ILE A 69 44.31 4.69 8.93
C ILE A 69 42.81 4.76 9.27
N ALA A 70 42.39 5.72 10.10
CA ALA A 70 41.01 5.84 10.56
C ALA A 70 40.04 6.20 9.43
N ILE A 71 40.43 7.06 8.48
CA ILE A 71 39.55 7.50 7.38
C ILE A 71 39.13 6.30 6.48
N PRO A 72 40.04 5.50 5.91
CA PRO A 72 39.65 4.30 5.16
C PRO A 72 38.89 3.30 6.03
N GLY A 73 39.31 3.09 7.28
CA GLY A 73 38.62 2.21 8.23
C GLY A 73 37.16 2.59 8.45
N TRP A 74 36.87 3.89 8.59
CA TRP A 74 35.51 4.41 8.70
C TRP A 74 34.69 4.16 7.43
N HIS A 75 35.29 4.33 6.24
CA HIS A 75 34.62 4.03 4.97
C HIS A 75 34.31 2.53 4.80
N VAL A 76 35.20 1.64 5.24
CA VAL A 76 34.93 0.19 5.27
C VAL A 76 33.75 -0.11 6.19
N LEU A 77 33.76 0.45 7.41
CA LEU A 77 32.66 0.24 8.37
C LEU A 77 31.33 0.74 7.82
N SER A 78 31.31 1.92 7.21
CA SER A 78 30.13 2.48 6.55
C SER A 78 29.62 1.57 5.41
N ALA A 79 30.52 1.06 4.58
CA ALA A 79 30.17 0.15 3.49
C ALA A 79 29.67 -1.22 3.99
N LEU A 80 30.25 -1.76 5.06
CA LEU A 80 29.78 -2.99 5.71
C LEU A 80 28.40 -2.80 6.33
N LEU A 81 28.13 -1.66 6.99
CA LEU A 81 26.80 -1.34 7.51
C LEU A 81 25.77 -1.20 6.39
N GLN A 82 26.14 -0.56 5.27
CA GLN A 82 25.27 -0.48 4.09
C GLN A 82 24.99 -1.87 3.51
N LEU A 83 26.02 -2.70 3.36
CA LEU A 83 25.88 -4.08 2.88
C LEU A 83 24.99 -4.91 3.81
N ALA A 84 25.17 -4.81 5.13
CA ALA A 84 24.35 -5.52 6.11
C ALA A 84 22.88 -5.11 6.02
N ARG A 85 22.59 -3.80 5.88
CA ARG A 85 21.22 -3.28 5.72
C ARG A 85 20.56 -3.80 4.44
N VAL A 86 21.23 -3.69 3.29
CA VAL A 86 20.68 -4.14 2.00
C VAL A 86 20.54 -5.66 1.96
N THR A 87 21.48 -6.41 2.53
CA THR A 87 21.40 -7.88 2.64
C THR A 87 20.26 -8.31 3.56
N GLY A 88 20.06 -7.64 4.70
CA GLY A 88 18.94 -7.90 5.60
C GLY A 88 17.59 -7.67 4.92
N ARG A 89 17.45 -6.56 4.16
CA ARG A 89 16.28 -6.28 3.32
C ARG A 89 16.05 -7.37 2.27
N TYR A 90 17.10 -7.76 1.55
CA TYR A 90 17.04 -8.83 0.54
C TYR A 90 16.62 -10.19 1.12
N LEU A 91 17.20 -10.59 2.25
CA LEU A 91 16.86 -11.86 2.91
C LEU A 91 15.42 -11.87 3.42
N THR A 92 14.94 -10.72 3.92
CA THR A 92 13.55 -10.54 4.34
C THR A 92 12.60 -10.63 3.15
N ALA A 93 12.89 -9.94 2.05
CA ALA A 93 12.13 -10.04 0.79
C ALA A 93 12.05 -11.48 0.27
N ARG A 94 13.19 -12.20 0.27
CA ARG A 94 13.27 -13.63 -0.09
C ARG A 94 12.54 -14.56 0.88
N ARG A 95 12.40 -14.19 2.14
CA ARG A 95 11.60 -14.97 3.11
C ARG A 95 10.11 -14.84 2.76
N TRP A 96 9.64 -13.63 2.48
CA TRP A 96 8.26 -13.40 2.05
C TRP A 96 7.93 -14.12 0.74
N GLU A 97 8.83 -14.11 -0.25
CA GLU A 97 8.62 -14.89 -1.49
C GLU A 97 8.44 -16.38 -1.22
N ARG A 98 9.23 -16.96 -0.32
CA ARG A 98 9.09 -18.37 0.06
C ARG A 98 7.79 -18.65 0.80
N GLN A 99 7.27 -17.69 1.55
CA GLN A 99 5.99 -17.84 2.25
C GLN A 99 4.79 -17.76 1.29
N LEU A 100 4.92 -17.10 0.13
CA LEU A 100 3.88 -17.15 -0.91
C LEU A 100 3.72 -18.53 -1.55
N ASP A 101 4.74 -19.39 -1.46
CA ASP A 101 4.67 -20.77 -1.96
C ASP A 101 3.91 -21.68 -0.97
N ASP A 102 3.63 -21.21 0.24
CA ASP A 102 2.90 -21.93 1.29
C ASP A 102 1.48 -21.34 1.42
N PRO A 103 0.42 -22.05 0.95
CA PRO A 103 -0.95 -21.54 0.99
C PRO A 103 -1.47 -21.22 2.40
N ALA A 104 -0.92 -21.88 3.43
CA ALA A 104 -1.33 -21.65 4.81
C ALA A 104 -0.76 -20.34 5.38
N ARG A 105 0.38 -19.89 4.87
CA ARG A 105 1.08 -18.67 5.30
C ARG A 105 0.97 -17.51 4.31
N ALA A 106 0.46 -17.78 3.12
CA ALA A 106 0.21 -16.78 2.09
C ALA A 106 -0.58 -15.57 2.62
N ALA A 107 -1.59 -15.83 3.46
CA ALA A 107 -2.44 -14.82 4.09
C ALA A 107 -1.68 -13.78 4.92
N ASP A 108 -0.55 -14.20 5.51
CA ASP A 108 0.29 -13.35 6.37
C ASP A 108 1.31 -12.55 5.56
N VAL A 109 1.43 -12.78 4.25
CA VAL A 109 2.41 -12.11 3.40
C VAL A 109 1.90 -10.73 3.00
N PRO A 110 2.63 -9.64 3.32
CA PRO A 110 2.25 -8.31 2.86
C PRO A 110 2.44 -8.16 1.34
N PRO A 111 1.72 -7.24 0.69
CA PRO A 111 1.87 -6.97 -0.74
C PRO A 111 3.17 -6.20 -1.02
N LEU A 112 3.66 -6.22 -2.28
CA LEU A 112 4.85 -5.41 -2.59
C LEU A 112 4.51 -3.91 -2.48
N GLY A 113 5.43 -3.12 -1.93
CA GLY A 113 5.23 -1.68 -1.72
C GLY A 113 4.96 -0.88 -3.01
N SER A 114 5.38 -1.41 -4.16
CA SER A 114 5.07 -0.87 -5.50
C SER A 114 3.60 -1.01 -5.92
N HIS A 115 2.82 -1.87 -5.24
CA HIS A 115 1.40 -2.11 -5.54
C HIS A 115 0.44 -1.19 -4.79
N LEU A 116 0.95 -0.35 -3.88
CA LEU A 116 0.11 0.60 -3.19
C LEU A 116 -0.34 1.69 -4.17
N ILE A 117 -1.61 1.61 -4.61
CA ILE A 117 -2.36 2.82 -4.95
C ILE A 117 -2.24 3.70 -3.70
N THR A 118 -1.68 4.90 -3.86
CA THR A 118 -1.25 5.79 -2.79
C THR A 118 -2.42 6.31 -1.94
N GLY A 119 -3.06 5.43 -1.19
CA GLY A 119 -4.01 5.75 -0.14
C GLY A 119 -3.34 5.52 1.21
N THR A 120 -2.29 6.29 1.52
CA THR A 120 -1.75 6.28 2.89
C THR A 120 -2.81 6.83 3.83
N ARG A 121 -3.63 5.95 4.42
CA ARG A 121 -4.55 6.29 5.50
C ARG A 121 -3.71 6.58 6.73
N VAL A 122 -3.38 7.85 6.95
CA VAL A 122 -2.81 8.31 8.21
C VAL A 122 -3.97 8.36 9.22
N SER A 123 -3.84 7.65 10.33
CA SER A 123 -4.87 7.73 11.39
C SER A 123 -4.96 9.17 11.91
N VAL A 124 -6.14 9.56 12.39
CA VAL A 124 -6.36 10.92 12.93
C VAL A 124 -5.35 11.23 14.05
N THR A 125 -5.01 10.24 14.88
CA THR A 125 -4.03 10.38 15.96
C THR A 125 -2.61 10.61 15.43
N THR A 126 -2.17 9.85 14.42
CA THR A 126 -0.85 10.05 13.80
C THR A 126 -0.77 11.38 13.05
N ALA A 127 -1.85 11.79 12.37
CA ALA A 127 -1.93 13.09 11.69
C ALA A 127 -1.86 14.26 12.69
N ILE A 128 -2.56 14.17 13.82
CA ILE A 128 -2.49 15.15 14.90
C ILE A 128 -1.07 15.19 15.49
N GLY A 129 -0.47 14.03 15.79
CA GLY A 129 0.88 13.95 16.33
C GLY A 129 1.93 14.59 15.42
N ALA A 130 1.88 14.30 14.11
CA ALA A 130 2.75 14.94 13.12
C ALA A 130 2.54 16.45 13.05
N MET A 131 1.29 16.91 13.11
CA MET A 131 0.96 18.34 13.10
C MET A 131 1.48 19.05 14.35
N VAL A 132 1.29 18.47 15.54
CA VAL A 132 1.79 19.02 16.80
C VAL A 132 3.33 19.09 16.78
N GLY A 133 4.00 18.02 16.35
CA GLY A 133 5.46 18.00 16.21
C GLY A 133 5.98 19.08 15.27
N ALA A 134 5.34 19.26 14.11
CA ALA A 134 5.70 20.32 13.16
C ALA A 134 5.48 21.73 13.74
N VAL A 135 4.37 21.95 14.46
CA VAL A 135 4.09 23.24 15.14
C VAL A 135 5.14 23.54 16.20
N LEU A 136 5.45 22.57 17.07
CA LEU A 136 6.46 22.76 18.13
C LEU A 136 7.84 23.04 17.56
N LEU A 137 8.27 22.30 16.52
CA LEU A 137 9.53 22.53 15.84
C LEU A 137 9.60 23.92 15.21
N THR A 138 8.51 24.36 14.57
CA THR A 138 8.41 25.68 13.93
C THR A 138 8.49 26.79 14.97
N LEU A 139 7.71 26.71 16.04
CA LEU A 139 7.68 27.71 17.12
C LEU A 139 9.02 27.78 17.85
N GLY A 140 9.65 26.63 18.13
CA GLY A 140 10.97 26.57 18.76
C GLY A 140 12.06 27.19 17.88
N SER A 141 12.06 26.88 16.58
CA SER A 141 13.02 27.44 15.62
C SER A 141 12.83 28.95 15.43
N PHE A 142 11.58 29.40 15.33
CA PHE A 142 11.25 30.82 15.23
C PHE A 142 11.62 31.59 16.51
N GLY A 143 11.29 31.05 17.68
CA GLY A 143 11.64 31.64 18.97
C GLY A 143 13.15 31.74 19.19
N PHE A 144 13.90 30.71 18.78
CA PHE A 144 15.36 30.75 18.78
C PHE A 144 15.90 31.83 17.83
N ALA A 145 15.43 31.88 16.59
CA ALA A 145 15.89 32.85 15.59
C ALA A 145 15.62 34.30 16.01
N VAL A 146 14.42 34.58 16.54
CA VAL A 146 14.07 35.90 17.09
C VAL A 146 14.89 36.21 18.34
N GLY A 147 15.01 35.27 19.27
CA GLY A 147 15.82 35.46 20.48
C GLY A 147 17.29 35.77 20.17
N ALA A 148 17.86 35.08 19.19
CA ALA A 148 19.22 35.30 18.71
C ALA A 148 19.36 36.67 18.00
N ALA A 149 18.45 37.01 17.08
CA ALA A 149 18.50 38.26 16.33
C ALA A 149 18.35 39.52 17.22
N PHE A 150 17.61 39.40 18.33
CA PHE A 150 17.43 40.49 19.30
C PHE A 150 18.35 40.37 20.53
N ASN A 151 19.35 39.48 20.50
CA ASN A 151 20.32 39.25 21.57
C ASN A 151 19.69 39.01 22.96
N ARG A 152 18.55 38.30 22.98
CA ARG A 152 17.81 37.92 24.20
C ARG A 152 18.16 36.52 24.72
N LEU A 153 19.05 35.80 24.02
CA LEU A 153 19.54 34.51 24.47
C LEU A 153 20.69 34.69 25.47
N PRO A 154 20.86 33.77 26.43
CA PRO A 154 21.95 33.83 27.41
C PRO A 154 23.35 33.55 26.81
N PHE A 155 23.45 33.36 25.49
CA PHE A 155 24.67 33.08 24.74
C PHE A 155 24.62 33.76 23.36
N HIS A 156 25.78 34.02 22.76
CA HIS A 156 25.88 34.53 21.39
C HIS A 156 25.75 33.38 20.39
N ALA A 157 24.71 33.44 19.56
CA ALA A 157 24.53 32.51 18.45
C ALA A 157 25.34 32.97 17.23
N SER A 158 25.90 32.04 16.46
CA SER A 158 26.53 32.35 15.17
C SER A 158 25.49 32.70 14.11
N ASP A 159 25.88 33.50 13.12
CA ASP A 159 25.00 33.88 11.99
C ASP A 159 24.47 32.64 11.24
N ASP A 160 25.29 31.59 11.11
CA ASP A 160 24.88 30.31 10.53
C ASP A 160 23.76 29.63 11.33
N ALA A 161 23.83 29.65 12.66
CA ALA A 161 22.81 29.05 13.53
C ALA A 161 21.47 29.79 13.40
N ILE A 162 21.50 31.12 13.22
CA ILE A 162 20.31 31.93 12.95
C ILE A 162 19.72 31.57 11.58
N GLY A 163 20.57 31.41 10.55
CA GLY A 163 20.17 30.98 9.21
C GLY A 163 19.50 29.59 9.20
N TYR A 164 20.09 28.61 9.87
CA TYR A 164 19.50 27.26 9.98
C TYR A 164 18.18 27.26 10.74
N ALA A 165 18.02 28.09 11.78
CA ALA A 165 16.77 28.21 12.51
C ALA A 165 15.63 28.78 11.64
N TRP A 166 15.91 29.76 10.78
CA TRP A 166 14.93 30.26 9.82
C TRP A 166 14.53 29.21 8.77
N LEU A 167 15.49 28.45 8.24
CA LEU A 167 15.20 27.35 7.31
C LEU A 167 14.34 26.26 7.96
N LEU A 168 14.62 25.92 9.22
CA LEU A 168 13.79 24.99 10.00
C LEU A 168 12.38 25.52 10.23
N ALA A 169 12.21 26.83 10.49
CA ALA A 169 10.89 27.44 10.62
C ALA A 169 10.08 27.40 9.31
N VAL A 170 10.71 27.72 8.17
CA VAL A 170 10.04 27.66 6.85
C VAL A 170 9.65 26.22 6.47
N SER A 171 10.57 25.26 6.67
CA SER A 171 10.28 23.84 6.42
C SER A 171 9.19 23.30 7.37
N GLY A 172 9.15 23.80 8.61
CA GLY A 172 8.09 23.53 9.58
C GLY A 172 6.72 24.05 9.14
N CYS A 173 6.63 25.29 8.62
CA CYS A 173 5.41 25.84 8.03
C CYS A 173 4.88 24.98 6.87
N TRP A 174 5.78 24.50 5.99
CA TRP A 174 5.41 23.58 4.91
C TRP A 174 4.90 22.23 5.44
N ALA A 175 5.54 21.68 6.48
CA ALA A 175 5.09 20.46 7.14
C ALA A 175 3.71 20.62 7.80
N ILE A 176 3.41 21.78 8.39
CA ILE A 176 2.09 22.11 8.93
C ILE A 176 1.03 22.14 7.82
N TYR A 177 1.31 22.81 6.71
CA TYR A 177 0.41 22.84 5.55
C TYR A 177 0.11 21.45 4.99
N ARG A 178 1.14 20.60 4.85
CA ARG A 178 0.96 19.21 4.40
C ARG A 178 0.14 18.40 5.41
N SER A 179 0.41 18.58 6.70
CA SER A 179 -0.28 17.86 7.78
C SER A 179 -1.74 18.27 7.93
N SER A 180 -2.09 19.54 7.68
CA SER A 180 -3.48 20.02 7.73
C SER A 180 -4.35 19.41 6.62
N LYS A 181 -3.79 19.28 5.40
CA LYS A 181 -4.42 18.52 4.31
C LYS A 181 -4.60 17.05 4.69
N GLY A 182 -3.58 16.42 5.26
CA GLY A 182 -3.66 15.03 5.74
C GLY A 182 -4.73 14.83 6.83
N LEU A 183 -4.84 15.77 7.77
CA LEU A 183 -5.84 15.73 8.85
C LEU A 183 -7.26 15.90 8.32
N ALA A 184 -7.48 16.77 7.32
CA ALA A 184 -8.78 16.93 6.68
C ALA A 184 -9.24 15.63 6.01
N VAL A 185 -8.33 14.93 5.33
CA VAL A 185 -8.60 13.61 4.72
C VAL A 185 -8.88 12.57 5.81
N ALA A 186 -8.05 12.49 6.86
CA ALA A 186 -8.23 11.55 7.95
C ALA A 186 -9.54 11.75 8.73
N ARG A 187 -9.94 13.01 8.98
CA ARG A 187 -11.23 13.33 9.63
C ARG A 187 -12.44 12.95 8.78
N ARG A 188 -12.36 13.14 7.46
CA ARG A 188 -13.41 12.70 6.52
C ARG A 188 -13.56 11.18 6.56
N ALA A 189 -12.44 10.44 6.46
CA ALA A 189 -12.43 8.99 6.57
C ALA A 189 -13.05 8.51 7.89
N ALA A 190 -12.65 9.11 9.03
CA ALA A 190 -13.19 8.73 10.34
C ALA A 190 -14.68 9.09 10.54
N LYS A 191 -15.16 10.21 9.97
CA LYS A 191 -16.59 10.55 10.00
C LYS A 191 -17.40 9.52 9.22
N VAL A 192 -16.90 9.09 8.07
CA VAL A 192 -17.59 8.08 7.27
C VAL A 192 -17.49 6.69 7.89
N GLU A 193 -16.37 6.34 8.52
CA GLU A 193 -16.24 5.12 9.32
C GLU A 193 -17.27 5.09 10.46
N ARG A 194 -17.49 6.21 11.15
CA ARG A 194 -18.55 6.34 12.17
C ARG A 194 -19.95 6.17 11.59
N LEU A 195 -20.24 6.84 10.49
CA LEU A 195 -21.51 6.68 9.76
C LEU A 195 -21.66 5.25 9.22
N SER A 196 -20.55 4.57 8.91
CA SER A 196 -20.54 3.18 8.47
C SER A 196 -20.77 2.20 9.62
N SER A 197 -20.30 2.51 10.83
CA SER A 197 -20.36 1.62 12.00
C SER A 197 -21.70 1.65 12.78
N SER A 198 -22.63 2.54 12.46
CA SER A 198 -23.82 2.82 13.29
C SER A 198 -25.09 2.03 12.96
N GLY A 199 -25.02 0.95 12.18
CA GLY A 199 -26.19 0.07 12.00
C GLY A 199 -26.11 -1.22 12.81
N PRO A 200 -27.11 -2.12 12.65
CA PRO A 200 -27.26 -3.28 13.51
C PRO A 200 -26.00 -4.13 13.53
N ALA A 201 -25.76 -4.76 14.69
CA ALA A 201 -24.56 -5.52 15.01
C ALA A 201 -24.08 -6.35 13.82
N GLU A 202 -22.78 -6.21 13.55
CA GLU A 202 -22.03 -6.96 12.55
C GLU A 202 -22.64 -8.35 12.37
N VAL A 203 -23.15 -8.65 11.17
CA VAL A 203 -23.50 -10.02 10.80
C VAL A 203 -22.19 -10.77 10.93
N ALA A 204 -21.98 -11.38 12.09
CA ALA A 204 -20.97 -12.39 12.28
C ALA A 204 -21.25 -13.36 11.14
N LEU A 205 -20.30 -13.48 10.22
CA LEU A 205 -20.20 -14.69 9.43
C LEU A 205 -20.22 -15.78 10.49
N SER A 206 -21.36 -16.44 10.67
CA SER A 206 -21.39 -17.73 11.34
C SER A 206 -20.22 -18.46 10.72
N ALA A 207 -19.26 -18.86 11.55
CA ALA A 207 -18.19 -19.73 11.14
C ALA A 207 -18.87 -21.04 10.74
N GLY A 208 -19.46 -21.05 9.54
CA GLY A 208 -20.16 -22.18 8.98
C GLY A 208 -19.17 -23.32 8.91
N ALA A 209 -19.70 -24.54 8.98
CA ALA A 209 -18.88 -25.72 8.79
C ALA A 209 -18.03 -25.54 7.50
N ARG A 210 -16.74 -25.88 7.59
CA ARG A 210 -15.86 -25.86 6.42
C ARG A 210 -16.20 -27.04 5.53
N ALA A 211 -15.99 -26.88 4.23
CA ALA A 211 -16.13 -27.99 3.29
C ALA A 211 -15.20 -29.14 3.69
N ALA A 212 -15.75 -30.34 3.82
CA ALA A 212 -14.96 -31.54 4.11
C ALA A 212 -14.01 -31.90 2.95
N GLN A 213 -14.38 -31.48 1.73
CA GLN A 213 -13.59 -31.68 0.52
C GLN A 213 -13.55 -30.38 -0.26
N VAL A 214 -12.33 -29.91 -0.56
CA VAL A 214 -12.05 -28.72 -1.36
C VAL A 214 -11.36 -29.18 -2.64
N PRO A 215 -11.95 -28.95 -3.83
CA PRO A 215 -11.32 -29.34 -5.09
C PRO A 215 -10.09 -28.47 -5.36
N THR A 216 -9.19 -28.94 -6.22
CA THR A 216 -8.00 -28.16 -6.61
C THR A 216 -8.42 -26.96 -7.47
N LEU A 217 -7.96 -25.76 -7.12
CA LEU A 217 -8.17 -24.55 -7.92
C LEU A 217 -7.00 -24.31 -8.87
N HIS A 218 -7.30 -24.27 -10.16
CA HIS A 218 -6.39 -23.78 -11.19
C HIS A 218 -6.68 -22.30 -11.47
N ILE A 219 -5.67 -21.45 -11.30
CA ILE A 219 -5.78 -20.01 -11.55
C ILE A 219 -4.99 -19.67 -12.80
N GLU A 220 -5.69 -19.15 -13.82
CA GLU A 220 -5.07 -18.69 -15.06
C GLU A 220 -5.04 -17.16 -15.10
N PHE A 221 -3.89 -16.58 -15.44
CA PHE A 221 -3.78 -15.14 -15.69
C PHE A 221 -3.86 -14.90 -17.20
N ALA A 222 -4.91 -14.22 -17.63
CA ALA A 222 -5.16 -13.91 -19.03
C ALA A 222 -5.06 -12.40 -19.29
N GLY A 223 -5.17 -12.01 -20.57
CA GLY A 223 -5.26 -10.61 -20.98
C GLY A 223 -6.52 -9.91 -20.45
N PRO A 224 -6.80 -8.67 -20.90
CA PRO A 224 -7.90 -7.86 -20.38
C PRO A 224 -9.25 -8.55 -20.60
N LEU A 225 -10.16 -8.43 -19.64
CA LEU A 225 -11.51 -8.96 -19.75
C LEU A 225 -12.23 -8.25 -20.91
N ARG A 226 -12.69 -9.04 -21.88
CA ARG A 226 -13.43 -8.57 -23.03
C ARG A 226 -14.83 -9.20 -23.05
N PRO A 227 -15.86 -8.45 -23.44
CA PRO A 227 -17.16 -9.04 -23.69
C PRO A 227 -17.04 -10.06 -24.84
N ALA A 228 -17.71 -11.20 -24.69
CA ALA A 228 -17.75 -12.21 -25.74
C ALA A 228 -18.45 -11.63 -26.99
N PRO A 229 -17.96 -11.92 -28.21
CA PRO A 229 -18.64 -11.51 -29.43
C PRO A 229 -19.96 -12.29 -29.59
N GLY A 230 -21.08 -11.59 -29.35
CA GLY A 230 -22.43 -12.12 -29.51
C GLY A 230 -23.41 -11.50 -28.51
N ARG A 231 -24.62 -11.13 -28.96
CA ARG A 231 -25.73 -10.71 -28.08
C ARG A 231 -26.36 -11.97 -27.44
N GLY A 232 -25.62 -12.65 -26.56
CA GLY A 232 -26.06 -13.85 -25.85
C GLY A 232 -26.25 -13.55 -24.36
N SER A 233 -27.49 -13.71 -23.89
CA SER A 233 -28.07 -13.45 -22.55
C SER A 233 -27.87 -12.03 -21.99
N VAL A 234 -28.98 -11.28 -21.93
CA VAL A 234 -29.10 -10.02 -21.17
C VAL A 234 -29.12 -10.37 -19.68
N GLY A 235 -27.94 -10.52 -19.08
CA GLY A 235 -27.79 -10.85 -17.67
C GLY A 235 -27.57 -9.60 -16.80
N ARG A 236 -27.82 -9.75 -15.50
CA ARG A 236 -27.36 -8.82 -14.47
C ARG A 236 -25.89 -9.13 -14.16
N ILE A 237 -25.06 -8.11 -14.28
CA ILE A 237 -23.63 -8.15 -14.00
C ILE A 237 -23.40 -7.38 -12.71
N LEU A 238 -22.88 -8.05 -11.69
CA LEU A 238 -22.36 -7.38 -10.51
C LEU A 238 -20.86 -7.12 -10.69
N TYR A 239 -20.47 -5.85 -10.68
CA TYR A 239 -19.09 -5.42 -10.63
C TYR A 239 -18.76 -4.99 -9.20
N LEU A 240 -18.09 -5.88 -8.46
CA LEU A 240 -17.59 -5.61 -7.12
C LEU A 240 -16.20 -5.03 -7.19
N ARG A 241 -16.08 -3.75 -6.84
CA ARG A 241 -14.80 -3.08 -6.75
C ARG A 241 -14.34 -3.02 -5.31
N LEU A 242 -13.15 -3.55 -5.06
CA LEU A 242 -12.61 -3.66 -3.70
C LEU A 242 -11.79 -2.43 -3.27
N PHE A 243 -11.33 -1.61 -4.22
CA PHE A 243 -10.47 -0.45 -3.98
C PHE A 243 -10.86 0.76 -4.83
N ASP A 244 -10.40 1.95 -4.46
CA ASP A 244 -10.75 3.18 -5.19
C ASP A 244 -10.08 3.22 -6.59
N ASN A 245 -10.84 2.78 -7.61
CA ASN A 245 -10.46 2.76 -9.02
C ASN A 245 -11.60 3.35 -9.87
N LEU A 246 -11.95 4.61 -9.63
CA LEU A 246 -13.09 5.27 -10.31
C LEU A 246 -12.95 5.26 -11.83
N ALA A 247 -11.74 5.51 -12.34
CA ALA A 247 -11.46 5.46 -13.78
C ALA A 247 -11.67 4.06 -14.36
N GLY A 248 -11.29 3.00 -13.64
CA GLY A 248 -11.55 1.62 -14.01
C GLY A 248 -13.03 1.28 -13.98
N THR A 249 -13.76 1.68 -12.93
CA THR A 249 -15.22 1.51 -12.82
C THR A 249 -15.94 2.11 -14.00
N ASN A 250 -15.68 3.38 -14.32
CA ASN A 250 -16.36 4.07 -15.41
C ASN A 250 -16.11 3.37 -16.75
N ARG A 251 -14.85 3.00 -17.01
CA ARG A 251 -14.48 2.25 -18.22
C ARG A 251 -15.15 0.88 -18.29
N PHE A 252 -15.28 0.21 -17.15
CA PHE A 252 -16.00 -1.07 -17.07
C PHE A 252 -17.49 -0.85 -17.38
N VAL A 253 -18.15 0.05 -16.66
CA VAL A 253 -19.58 0.34 -16.82
C VAL A 253 -19.91 0.74 -18.26
N GLU A 254 -19.17 1.69 -18.84
CA GLU A 254 -19.37 2.15 -20.23
C GLU A 254 -19.28 1.01 -21.26
N ARG A 255 -18.40 0.04 -21.01
CA ARG A 255 -18.19 -1.10 -21.91
C ARG A 255 -19.25 -2.18 -21.70
N TRP A 256 -19.54 -2.53 -20.46
CA TRP A 256 -20.36 -3.70 -20.10
C TRP A 256 -21.86 -3.41 -20.08
N ARG A 257 -22.26 -2.15 -19.92
CA ARG A 257 -23.68 -1.75 -20.05
C ARG A 257 -24.27 -1.96 -21.44
N ARG A 258 -23.44 -2.23 -22.45
CA ARG A 258 -23.90 -2.64 -23.79
C ARG A 258 -24.30 -4.12 -23.87
N HIS A 259 -24.05 -4.89 -22.82
CA HIS A 259 -24.21 -6.34 -22.78
C HIS A 259 -25.11 -6.83 -21.64
N GLY A 260 -25.41 -5.99 -20.65
CA GLY A 260 -26.33 -6.31 -19.56
C GLY A 260 -26.45 -5.19 -18.53
N VAL A 261 -27.33 -5.38 -17.55
CA VAL A 261 -27.47 -4.44 -16.43
C VAL A 261 -26.23 -4.52 -15.56
N VAL A 262 -25.60 -3.39 -15.24
CA VAL A 262 -24.39 -3.37 -14.41
C VAL A 262 -24.70 -2.77 -13.04
N HIS A 263 -24.56 -3.59 -12.00
CA HIS A 263 -24.61 -3.14 -10.61
C HIS A 263 -23.19 -2.99 -10.08
N TYR A 264 -22.89 -1.90 -9.40
CA TYR A 264 -21.61 -1.77 -8.71
C TYR A 264 -21.78 -1.10 -7.36
N LEU A 265 -21.02 -1.59 -6.38
CA LEU A 265 -21.01 -1.07 -5.03
C LEU A 265 -19.97 0.04 -4.91
N ARG A 266 -20.38 1.15 -4.31
CA ARG A 266 -19.48 2.22 -3.88
C ARG A 266 -19.64 2.45 -2.39
N SER A 267 -18.51 2.58 -1.69
CA SER A 267 -18.53 2.84 -0.26
C SER A 267 -18.91 4.29 0.02
N ALA A 268 -19.59 4.53 1.14
CA ALA A 268 -19.94 5.87 1.60
C ALA A 268 -18.70 6.79 1.75
N ASP A 269 -17.51 6.23 2.01
CA ASP A 269 -16.26 7.01 2.19
C ASP A 269 -15.73 7.61 0.88
N GLN A 270 -16.29 7.18 -0.25
CA GLN A 270 -15.98 7.65 -1.59
C GLN A 270 -16.97 8.72 -2.08
N VAL A 271 -17.97 9.11 -1.29
CA VAL A 271 -18.90 10.19 -1.62
C VAL A 271 -18.32 11.54 -1.22
N SER A 272 -18.18 12.46 -2.19
CA SER A 272 -17.73 13.82 -1.90
C SER A 272 -18.84 14.68 -1.28
N ALA A 273 -18.47 15.73 -0.54
CA ALA A 273 -19.45 16.63 0.07
C ALA A 273 -20.30 17.38 -0.97
N ASP A 274 -19.74 17.67 -2.15
CA ASP A 274 -20.44 18.38 -3.22
C ASP A 274 -21.39 17.44 -3.98
N GLU A 275 -21.02 16.17 -4.10
CA GLU A 275 -21.88 15.11 -4.63
C GLU A 275 -23.08 14.84 -3.70
N LEU A 276 -22.83 14.75 -2.39
CA LEU A 276 -23.89 14.61 -1.39
C LEU A 276 -24.88 15.79 -1.41
N LYS A 277 -24.37 17.03 -1.55
CA LYS A 277 -25.21 18.24 -1.70
C LYS A 277 -26.08 18.21 -2.97
N THR A 278 -25.54 17.66 -4.05
CA THR A 278 -26.27 17.52 -5.31
C THR A 278 -27.42 16.52 -5.17
N TRP A 279 -27.24 15.48 -4.35
CA TRP A 279 -28.27 14.49 -4.06
C TRP A 279 -29.32 15.00 -3.06
N SER A 280 -28.91 15.71 -2.01
CA SER A 280 -29.84 16.27 -1.01
C SER A 280 -30.86 17.26 -1.57
N GLY A 281 -30.58 17.87 -2.73
CA GLY A 281 -31.50 18.77 -3.44
C GLY A 281 -32.43 18.08 -4.45
N ARG A 282 -32.18 16.81 -4.79
CA ARG A 282 -32.94 16.03 -5.79
C ARG A 282 -33.74 14.88 -5.19
N VAL A 283 -33.28 14.39 -4.05
CA VAL A 283 -33.75 13.19 -3.38
C VAL A 283 -34.20 13.65 -1.98
N GLY A 284 -35.43 14.15 -1.87
CA GLY A 284 -35.97 14.59 -0.57
C GLY A 284 -36.07 13.40 0.38
N ASP A 285 -35.69 13.58 1.65
CA ASP A 285 -35.72 12.67 2.82
C ASP A 285 -35.35 11.17 2.65
N LEU A 286 -35.13 10.68 1.44
CA LEU A 286 -34.70 9.31 1.14
C LEU A 286 -33.21 9.21 1.46
N SER A 287 -32.87 8.22 2.28
CA SER A 287 -31.49 7.80 2.50
C SER A 287 -30.88 7.48 1.15
N VAL A 288 -29.93 8.31 0.72
CA VAL A 288 -29.06 8.03 -0.45
C VAL A 288 -28.33 6.67 -0.30
N PHE A 289 -28.28 6.15 0.93
CA PHE A 289 -27.66 4.89 1.29
C PHE A 289 -28.71 3.81 1.53
N ILE A 290 -28.54 2.68 0.85
CA ILE A 290 -29.28 1.44 1.11
C ILE A 290 -28.82 0.90 2.46
N ASP A 291 -29.75 0.75 3.41
CA ASP A 291 -29.46 0.28 4.76
C ASP A 291 -30.20 -1.03 5.15
N ASN A 292 -31.13 -1.49 4.30
CA ASN A 292 -31.94 -2.67 4.54
C ASN A 292 -32.29 -3.43 3.24
N ASP A 293 -32.87 -4.63 3.40
CA ASP A 293 -33.22 -5.52 2.29
C ASP A 293 -34.35 -4.98 1.41
N ALA A 294 -35.32 -4.26 1.97
CA ALA A 294 -36.45 -3.76 1.19
C ALA A 294 -36.00 -2.67 0.20
N GLU A 295 -35.08 -1.79 0.62
CA GLU A 295 -34.47 -0.79 -0.25
C GLU A 295 -33.59 -1.43 -1.33
N LEU A 296 -32.88 -2.52 -1.01
CA LEU A 296 -32.12 -3.28 -2.00
C LEU A 296 -33.05 -3.94 -3.03
N ASP A 297 -34.16 -4.52 -2.58
CA ASP A 297 -35.17 -5.13 -3.45
C ASP A 297 -35.79 -4.10 -4.40
N GLU A 298 -36.14 -2.92 -3.89
CA GLU A 298 -36.68 -1.82 -4.70
C GLU A 298 -35.67 -1.37 -5.77
N PHE A 299 -34.40 -1.22 -5.40
CA PHE A 299 -33.34 -0.86 -6.33
C PHE A 299 -33.16 -1.91 -7.44
N LEU A 300 -33.16 -3.20 -7.09
CA LEU A 300 -33.02 -4.30 -8.04
C LEU A 300 -34.26 -4.45 -8.94
N ALA A 301 -35.45 -4.15 -8.42
CA ALA A 301 -36.70 -4.12 -9.19
C ALA A 301 -36.74 -2.95 -10.19
N ALA A 302 -36.22 -1.79 -9.80
CA ALA A 302 -36.13 -0.61 -10.66
C ALA A 302 -35.13 -0.80 -11.81
N SER A 303 -34.12 -1.63 -11.63
CA SER A 303 -33.06 -1.92 -12.60
C SER A 303 -33.47 -3.02 -13.60
N GLN A 304 -34.59 -2.82 -14.30
CA GLN A 304 -35.05 -3.79 -15.29
C GLN A 304 -34.11 -3.85 -16.51
N PRO A 305 -33.90 -5.04 -17.10
CA PRO A 305 -32.98 -5.25 -18.23
C PRO A 305 -33.56 -4.74 -19.56
N VAL A 306 -33.97 -3.47 -19.60
CA VAL A 306 -34.47 -2.79 -20.81
C VAL A 306 -33.37 -1.90 -21.37
N GLU A 307 -32.96 -2.14 -22.61
CA GLU A 307 -31.89 -1.36 -23.26
C GLU A 307 -32.38 0.08 -23.56
N GLY A 308 -31.65 1.07 -23.06
CA GLY A 308 -31.87 2.49 -23.37
C GLY A 308 -30.92 3.00 -24.47
N PRO A 309 -30.98 4.30 -24.79
CA PRO A 309 -30.12 4.93 -25.82
C PRO A 309 -28.61 4.72 -25.58
N ASP A 310 -28.20 4.64 -24.32
CA ASP A 310 -26.82 4.46 -23.88
C ASP A 310 -26.47 2.99 -23.52
N GLY A 311 -27.36 2.05 -23.84
CA GLY A 311 -27.29 0.65 -23.42
C GLY A 311 -28.21 0.35 -22.22
N TYR A 312 -28.01 -0.82 -21.60
CA TYR A 312 -28.73 -1.22 -20.39
C TYR A 312 -28.43 -0.28 -19.20
N PRO A 313 -29.32 -0.28 -18.18
CA PRO A 313 -29.10 0.47 -16.96
C PRO A 313 -27.80 0.06 -16.27
N ALA A 314 -27.11 1.06 -15.73
CA ALA A 314 -26.01 0.87 -14.80
C ALA A 314 -26.39 1.55 -13.49
N GLY A 315 -26.38 0.79 -12.39
CA GLY A 315 -26.83 1.24 -11.09
C GLY A 315 -25.67 1.26 -10.09
N GLU A 316 -25.39 2.44 -9.55
CA GLU A 316 -24.52 2.62 -8.40
C GLU A 316 -25.29 2.32 -7.10
N LEU A 317 -24.79 1.36 -6.32
CA LEU A 317 -25.31 1.08 -4.98
C LEU A 317 -24.41 1.72 -3.93
N LEU A 318 -24.99 2.64 -3.17
CA LEU A 318 -24.36 3.21 -1.99
C LEU A 318 -24.94 2.48 -0.79
N CYS A 319 -24.14 1.66 -0.12
CA CYS A 319 -24.60 0.95 1.08
C CYS A 319 -24.15 1.66 2.34
N HIS A 320 -25.01 1.62 3.37
CA HIS A 320 -24.60 1.94 4.72
C HIS A 320 -23.56 0.91 5.19
N GLY A 321 -22.53 1.34 5.91
CA GLY A 321 -21.39 0.47 6.26
C GLY A 321 -21.68 -0.61 7.30
N SER A 322 -22.91 -0.69 7.81
CA SER A 322 -23.41 -1.80 8.61
C SER A 322 -24.11 -2.86 7.76
N TYR A 323 -24.61 -2.45 6.59
CA TYR A 323 -25.40 -3.28 5.69
C TYR A 323 -24.57 -3.85 4.54
N TRP A 324 -23.43 -3.25 4.19
CA TRP A 324 -22.63 -3.63 3.02
C TRP A 324 -22.29 -5.14 2.94
N LYS A 325 -21.93 -5.80 4.05
CA LYS A 325 -21.64 -7.26 4.05
C LYS A 325 -22.85 -8.07 3.61
N ARG A 326 -24.03 -7.71 4.12
CA ARG A 326 -25.30 -8.34 3.77
C ARG A 326 -25.70 -8.03 2.33
N ALA A 327 -25.54 -6.77 1.90
CA ALA A 327 -25.78 -6.36 0.52
C ALA A 327 -24.91 -7.13 -0.48
N VAL A 328 -23.61 -7.28 -0.19
CA VAL A 328 -22.68 -8.06 -1.01
C VAL A 328 -23.16 -9.51 -1.15
N GLN A 329 -23.50 -10.17 -0.04
CA GLN A 329 -23.97 -11.56 -0.07
C GLN A 329 -25.26 -11.73 -0.87
N ARG A 330 -26.24 -10.85 -0.66
CA ARG A 330 -27.50 -10.80 -1.43
C ARG A 330 -27.22 -10.65 -2.93
N LEU A 331 -26.45 -9.62 -3.30
CA LEU A 331 -26.12 -9.32 -4.70
C LEU A 331 -25.37 -10.46 -5.38
N LEU A 332 -24.43 -11.12 -4.69
CA LEU A 332 -23.69 -12.28 -5.23
C LEU A 332 -24.64 -13.43 -5.64
N THR A 333 -25.76 -13.59 -4.94
CA THR A 333 -26.75 -14.65 -5.21
C THR A 333 -27.80 -14.28 -6.26
N GLU A 334 -28.04 -12.99 -6.51
CA GLU A 334 -29.15 -12.49 -7.33
C GLU A 334 -28.78 -12.07 -8.75
N VAL A 335 -27.49 -11.99 -9.06
CA VAL A 335 -26.97 -11.58 -10.37
C VAL A 335 -26.46 -12.78 -11.16
N ASP A 336 -26.53 -12.72 -12.48
CA ASP A 336 -26.13 -13.83 -13.35
C ASP A 336 -24.60 -13.99 -13.40
N HIS A 337 -23.89 -12.86 -13.43
CA HIS A 337 -22.43 -12.80 -13.54
C HIS A 337 -21.82 -11.87 -12.50
N VAL A 338 -20.70 -12.31 -11.92
CA VAL A 338 -19.95 -11.53 -10.95
C VAL A 338 -18.57 -11.22 -11.51
N VAL A 339 -18.22 -9.94 -11.55
CA VAL A 339 -16.89 -9.45 -11.83
C VAL A 339 -16.34 -8.85 -10.54
N LEU A 340 -15.29 -9.46 -10.01
CA LEU A 340 -14.60 -8.99 -8.81
C LEU A 340 -13.29 -8.30 -9.22
N ASP A 341 -13.17 -7.02 -8.95
CA ASP A 341 -11.98 -6.22 -9.27
C ASP A 341 -11.00 -6.20 -8.10
N LEU A 342 -9.88 -6.91 -8.32
CA LEU A 342 -8.74 -7.04 -7.43
C LEU A 342 -7.67 -5.97 -7.71
N THR A 343 -7.95 -4.97 -8.55
CA THR A 343 -7.04 -3.86 -8.81
C THR A 343 -6.74 -3.10 -7.53
N GLY A 344 -5.47 -3.05 -7.13
CA GLY A 344 -5.04 -2.43 -5.87
C GLY A 344 -5.15 -3.33 -4.64
N PHE A 345 -5.38 -4.64 -4.83
CA PHE A 345 -5.50 -5.61 -3.73
C PHE A 345 -4.24 -5.75 -2.88
N THR A 346 -4.42 -5.61 -1.56
CA THR A 346 -3.37 -5.62 -0.55
C THR A 346 -3.82 -6.30 0.75
N ALA A 347 -2.89 -6.91 1.50
CA ALA A 347 -3.20 -7.66 2.73
C ALA A 347 -3.76 -6.79 3.89
N ASP A 348 -3.50 -5.48 3.87
CA ASP A 348 -3.92 -4.55 4.94
C ASP A 348 -5.42 -4.21 4.95
N HIS A 349 -6.22 -4.77 4.03
CA HIS A 349 -7.66 -4.50 3.92
C HIS A 349 -8.47 -5.76 4.26
N GLY A 350 -8.76 -5.95 5.56
CA GLY A 350 -9.57 -7.07 6.06
C GLY A 350 -10.98 -7.18 5.45
N GLY A 351 -11.50 -6.08 4.87
CA GLY A 351 -12.76 -6.08 4.09
C GLY A 351 -12.68 -6.93 2.82
N THR A 352 -11.51 -7.04 2.21
CA THR A 352 -11.35 -7.69 0.91
C THR A 352 -11.24 -9.21 0.96
N ALA A 353 -10.74 -9.75 2.08
CA ALA A 353 -10.82 -11.17 2.36
C ALA A 353 -12.28 -11.63 2.48
N PHE A 354 -13.16 -10.79 3.02
CA PHE A 354 -14.59 -11.08 3.11
C PHE A 354 -15.25 -11.17 1.73
N GLU A 355 -15.00 -10.22 0.83
CA GLU A 355 -15.62 -10.19 -0.51
C GLU A 355 -15.14 -11.34 -1.39
N VAL A 356 -13.82 -11.61 -1.42
CA VAL A 356 -13.24 -12.75 -2.16
C VAL A 356 -13.79 -14.06 -1.63
N ARG A 357 -13.83 -14.23 -0.30
CA ARG A 357 -14.35 -15.45 0.31
C ARG A 357 -15.85 -15.61 0.07
N SER A 358 -16.64 -14.55 0.23
CA SER A 358 -18.08 -14.58 -0.06
C SER A 358 -18.35 -14.92 -1.53
N ALA A 359 -17.53 -14.41 -2.47
CA ALA A 359 -17.65 -14.77 -3.88
C ALA A 359 -17.40 -16.26 -4.11
N PHE A 360 -16.36 -16.86 -3.51
CA PHE A 360 -16.12 -18.31 -3.63
C PHE A 360 -17.14 -19.15 -2.85
N ASP A 361 -17.67 -18.65 -1.74
CA ASP A 361 -18.66 -19.36 -0.93
C ASP A 361 -20.06 -19.33 -1.57
N LEU A 362 -20.42 -18.29 -2.33
CA LEU A 362 -21.78 -18.10 -2.83
C LEU A 362 -21.94 -18.21 -4.35
N VAL A 363 -20.87 -18.04 -5.12
CA VAL A 363 -20.94 -17.97 -6.59
C VAL A 363 -20.19 -19.15 -7.20
N ASP A 364 -20.84 -19.87 -8.11
CA ASP A 364 -20.16 -20.86 -8.96
C ASP A 364 -19.03 -20.18 -9.73
N VAL A 365 -17.81 -20.74 -9.65
CA VAL A 365 -16.62 -20.20 -10.31
C VAL A 365 -16.79 -19.97 -11.82
N ALA A 366 -17.69 -20.70 -12.49
CA ALA A 366 -18.01 -20.48 -13.89
C ALA A 366 -18.64 -19.10 -14.17
N ARG A 367 -19.39 -18.57 -13.19
CA ARG A 367 -20.06 -17.25 -13.21
C ARG A 367 -19.19 -16.13 -12.65
N LEU A 368 -18.06 -16.47 -12.02
CA LEU A 368 -17.12 -15.52 -11.43
C LEU A 368 -15.99 -15.16 -12.40
N LYS A 369 -15.74 -13.86 -12.58
CA LYS A 369 -14.59 -13.32 -13.31
C LYS A 369 -13.79 -12.42 -12.38
N LEU A 370 -12.48 -12.59 -12.35
CA LEU A 370 -11.59 -11.77 -11.53
C LEU A 370 -10.84 -10.80 -12.44
N THR A 371 -10.71 -9.54 -12.05
CA THR A 371 -9.94 -8.53 -12.81
C THR A 371 -8.82 -7.96 -11.95
N ALA A 372 -7.72 -7.57 -12.58
CA ALA A 372 -6.59 -6.94 -11.91
C ALA A 372 -5.85 -6.01 -12.88
N SER A 373 -5.15 -5.00 -12.34
CA SER A 373 -4.26 -4.14 -13.12
C SER A 373 -3.00 -4.89 -13.58
N HIS A 374 -2.42 -4.47 -14.71
CA HIS A 374 -1.05 -4.85 -15.11
C HIS A 374 -0.01 -4.63 -14.02
N SER A 375 -0.25 -3.66 -13.15
CA SER A 375 0.63 -3.35 -12.03
C SER A 375 0.36 -4.24 -10.82
N SER A 376 -0.46 -5.28 -10.87
CA SER A 376 -0.77 -6.15 -9.71
C SER A 376 0.26 -7.27 -9.51
N ASP A 377 0.51 -7.64 -8.25
CA ASP A 377 1.37 -8.77 -7.89
C ASP A 377 0.63 -10.09 -8.14
N THR A 378 0.85 -10.70 -9.31
CA THR A 378 0.15 -11.94 -9.69
C THR A 378 0.48 -13.10 -8.76
N ARG A 379 1.68 -13.16 -8.18
CA ARG A 379 2.06 -14.23 -7.24
C ARG A 379 1.32 -14.07 -5.92
N PHE A 380 1.25 -12.84 -5.40
CA PHE A 380 0.45 -12.53 -4.21
C PHE A 380 -1.05 -12.80 -4.47
N LEU A 381 -1.60 -12.32 -5.58
CA LEU A 381 -3.00 -12.59 -5.95
C LEU A 381 -3.30 -14.08 -6.02
N ASN A 382 -2.45 -14.86 -6.69
CA ASN A 382 -2.58 -16.31 -6.76
C ASN A 382 -2.61 -16.92 -5.35
N ALA A 383 -1.63 -16.58 -4.52
CA ALA A 383 -1.52 -17.12 -3.17
C ALA A 383 -2.75 -16.79 -2.29
N GLN A 384 -3.26 -15.56 -2.40
CA GLN A 384 -4.44 -15.10 -1.64
C GLN A 384 -5.74 -15.76 -2.12
N LEU A 385 -5.90 -15.95 -3.44
CA LEU A 385 -7.05 -16.65 -4.00
C LEU A 385 -7.01 -18.15 -3.64
N GLN A 386 -5.84 -18.78 -3.70
CA GLN A 386 -5.65 -20.16 -3.24
C GLN A 386 -5.95 -20.30 -1.74
N HIS A 387 -5.52 -19.34 -0.92
CA HIS A 387 -5.83 -19.33 0.49
C HIS A 387 -7.34 -19.23 0.73
N ALA A 388 -8.02 -18.27 0.11
CA ALA A 388 -9.46 -18.11 0.24
C ALA A 388 -10.22 -19.38 -0.22
N TRP A 389 -9.78 -20.00 -1.31
CA TRP A 389 -10.34 -21.27 -1.80
C TRP A 389 -10.11 -22.44 -0.84
N SER A 390 -8.97 -22.51 -0.15
CA SER A 390 -8.74 -23.54 0.88
C SER A 390 -9.73 -23.45 2.06
N GLN A 391 -10.43 -22.32 2.17
CA GLN A 391 -11.37 -21.99 3.22
C GLN A 391 -12.82 -21.99 2.72
N LEU A 392 -13.19 -22.80 1.72
CA LEU A 392 -14.58 -22.89 1.27
C LEU A 392 -15.54 -23.28 2.40
N ALA A 393 -16.71 -22.64 2.43
CA ALA A 393 -17.84 -23.03 3.25
C ALA A 393 -18.39 -24.40 2.78
N ALA A 394 -18.98 -25.17 3.69
CA ALA A 394 -19.51 -26.51 3.39
C ALA A 394 -20.67 -26.51 2.39
N ASP A 395 -21.42 -25.43 2.33
CA ASP A 395 -22.54 -25.19 1.42
C ASP A 395 -22.12 -24.45 0.13
N SER A 396 -20.82 -24.20 -0.06
CA SER A 396 -20.35 -23.56 -1.28
C SER A 396 -20.68 -24.38 -2.53
N PRO A 397 -21.16 -23.75 -3.64
CA PRO A 397 -21.36 -24.45 -4.90
C PRO A 397 -20.04 -24.98 -5.50
N ASN A 398 -18.90 -24.50 -4.98
CA ASN A 398 -17.57 -24.88 -5.41
C ASN A 398 -16.97 -26.03 -4.58
N ALA A 399 -17.63 -26.49 -3.51
CA ALA A 399 -17.16 -27.59 -2.68
C ALA A 399 -17.23 -28.95 -3.40
N GLY A 400 -16.48 -29.94 -2.91
CA GLY A 400 -16.47 -31.32 -3.43
C GLY A 400 -15.12 -31.76 -3.97
N THR A 401 -15.13 -32.62 -5.00
CA THR A 401 -13.92 -33.21 -5.59
C THR A 401 -13.63 -32.70 -7.00
N GLY A 402 -12.39 -32.91 -7.45
CA GLY A 402 -11.95 -32.61 -8.81
C GLY A 402 -11.16 -31.31 -8.91
N VAL A 403 -11.22 -30.70 -10.09
CA VAL A 403 -10.51 -29.46 -10.42
C VAL A 403 -11.53 -28.39 -10.80
N ARG A 404 -11.26 -27.16 -10.40
CA ARG A 404 -12.01 -25.95 -10.77
C ARG A 404 -11.05 -24.93 -11.35
N GLY A 405 -11.50 -24.16 -12.32
CA GLY A 405 -10.69 -23.15 -13.01
C GLY A 405 -11.27 -21.76 -12.81
N VAL A 406 -10.44 -20.79 -12.45
CA VAL A 406 -10.80 -19.36 -12.46
C VAL A 406 -9.77 -18.56 -13.25
N THR A 407 -10.26 -17.58 -14.02
CA THR A 407 -9.41 -16.69 -14.80
C THR A 407 -9.33 -15.32 -14.13
N VAL A 408 -8.10 -14.84 -13.92
CA VAL A 408 -7.79 -13.47 -13.54
C VAL A 408 -7.39 -12.70 -14.79
N TYR A 409 -8.23 -11.78 -15.21
CA TYR A 409 -8.02 -10.95 -16.39
C TYR A 409 -7.20 -9.71 -16.03
N VAL A 410 -6.02 -9.60 -16.62
CA VAL A 410 -5.05 -8.53 -16.34
C VAL A 410 -5.11 -7.48 -17.44
N GLY A 411 -5.42 -6.22 -17.10
CA GLY A 411 -5.67 -5.16 -18.08
C GLY A 411 -5.50 -3.73 -17.60
#